data_AF-A0A024V509-F1
#
_entry.id   AF-A0A024V509-F1
#
_cell.length_a   1.000
_cell.length_b   1.000
_cell.length_c   1.000
_cell.angle_alpha   90.00
_cell.angle_beta   90.00
_cell.angle_gamma   90.00
#
_symmetry.space_group_name_H-M   'P 1'
#
loop_
_entity.id
_entity.type
_entity.pdbx_description
1 polymer ?
#
loop_
_entity_poly.entity_id
_entity_poly.type
_entity_poly.pdbx_seq_one_letter_code
_entity_poly.pdbx_strand_id
1 'polypeptide(L)'
;MGPKKPVALRGGGGGEDIDKTSAKHLLDSIGKRVHAQVQNEAAGRGGSELKGLLSLATFSSEEMGDTNDPCRFNYTKVIKATDNNETCGKGKEDRFSKNRIAEYDKKKIRGNNGGASAPYRKLSLCNKNLETINIDKIDNKQKLLAEVCLAAKYEGESITLNYPKYQTTYGNFPFELCTVLARSFADIGDIIRGRDLYGGNNKRRQQLEENLRKIFANIYEELSRTPTKNGQKSAKDRYGQDSPNFYKLREDWWEVNRQQVWNAITCKAEQNDKYFREKNSNGNTCTVNKCKCATGDVLTNFDYVPQYLRWFEEWAEDFCRKRKHKLQNAKEQCRKPNGNDKYCSRNGYDCTQTIRGRNKLVSDTECTNCSVVCTPFVNWIDNQKLEFLKQKNKYADEMQKYTNGITSSKRKKRGAGGTTTKVYDGYEKKFYGILKTDYGDVDKFLEKLNDEDVCKKNNDDEEGGQIDFKTVNSGKNSGGDDSNKTFYRTTYCEACPWCGAQKKSGGNGKWEAKKEDCSQTKIYNDQKKTDIPILTADKGQSDIFQKYRNFCDSVKNTANGATGGGQIKKWECYYDDSDKSNNCVQGEWKDFQKGQKVTSYNAFFWK
;
A
#
# COMPACT_ATOMS: atom_id res chain seq x y z
N MET A 1 18.74 -37.63 -45.09
CA MET A 1 18.90 -37.21 -43.67
C MET A 1 18.38 -35.80 -43.52
N GLY A 2 17.16 -35.64 -43.00
CA GLY A 2 16.51 -34.32 -42.85
C GLY A 2 16.92 -33.61 -41.55
N PRO A 3 16.88 -32.27 -41.51
CA PRO A 3 17.28 -31.49 -40.33
C PRO A 3 16.27 -31.69 -39.19
N LYS A 4 16.76 -32.15 -38.03
CA LYS A 4 15.98 -32.27 -36.79
C LYS A 4 15.53 -30.88 -36.35
N LYS A 5 14.22 -30.68 -36.27
CA LYS A 5 13.59 -29.51 -35.62
C LYS A 5 14.02 -29.43 -34.15
N PRO A 6 14.23 -28.24 -33.58
CA PRO A 6 14.49 -28.09 -32.15
C PRO A 6 13.26 -28.53 -31.35
N VAL A 7 13.51 -29.43 -30.40
CA VAL A 7 12.52 -29.93 -29.44
C VAL A 7 12.13 -28.78 -28.51
N ALA A 8 10.85 -28.40 -28.54
CA ALA A 8 10.27 -27.52 -27.54
C ALA A 8 10.28 -28.24 -26.19
N LEU A 9 11.06 -27.74 -25.23
CA LEU A 9 10.97 -28.14 -23.83
C LEU A 9 9.59 -27.72 -23.30
N ARG A 10 8.66 -28.68 -23.28
CA ARG A 10 7.47 -28.62 -22.42
C ARG A 10 7.97 -28.68 -20.97
N GLY A 11 8.11 -27.52 -20.34
CA GLY A 11 8.30 -27.43 -18.89
C GLY A 11 7.05 -27.95 -18.20
N GLY A 12 7.18 -29.03 -17.44
CA GLY A 12 6.10 -29.61 -16.64
C GLY A 12 5.57 -28.58 -15.64
N GLY A 13 4.34 -28.15 -15.83
CA GLY A 13 3.60 -27.32 -14.90
C GLY A 13 3.12 -28.16 -13.72
N GLY A 14 3.98 -28.37 -12.73
CA GLY A 14 3.55 -28.70 -11.37
C GLY A 14 3.28 -27.40 -10.63
N GLY A 15 2.05 -26.88 -10.68
CA GLY A 15 1.65 -25.83 -9.75
C GLY A 15 1.64 -26.42 -8.34
N GLU A 16 2.32 -25.80 -7.39
CA GLU A 16 2.11 -26.15 -5.99
C GLU A 16 0.66 -25.75 -5.64
N ASP A 17 -0.11 -26.59 -4.94
CA ASP A 17 -1.51 -26.29 -4.60
C ASP A 17 -1.67 -24.97 -3.83
N ILE A 18 -0.58 -24.50 -3.21
CA ILE A 18 -0.49 -23.22 -2.51
C ILE A 18 -0.72 -22.00 -3.43
N ASP A 19 -0.49 -22.13 -4.74
CA ASP A 19 -0.66 -21.06 -5.75
C ASP A 19 -2.11 -20.56 -5.83
N LYS A 20 -3.05 -21.36 -5.31
CA LYS A 20 -4.49 -21.07 -5.31
C LYS A 20 -4.99 -20.47 -3.99
N THR A 21 -4.16 -20.35 -2.96
CA THR A 21 -4.63 -20.00 -1.61
C THR A 21 -5.04 -18.53 -1.46
N SER A 22 -4.17 -17.59 -1.83
CA SER A 22 -4.42 -16.14 -1.79
C SER A 22 -3.50 -15.40 -2.77
N ALA A 23 -3.67 -14.09 -2.96
CA ALA A 23 -2.82 -13.30 -3.84
C ALA A 23 -1.35 -13.34 -3.42
N LYS A 24 -1.05 -13.23 -2.12
CA LYS A 24 0.29 -13.35 -1.55
C LYS A 24 0.97 -14.69 -1.90
N HIS A 25 0.23 -15.78 -1.78
CA HIS A 25 0.75 -17.12 -2.11
C HIS A 25 1.00 -17.28 -3.61
N LEU A 26 0.03 -16.84 -4.43
CA LEU A 26 0.14 -16.81 -5.89
C LEU A 26 1.36 -16.01 -6.35
N LEU A 27 1.48 -14.77 -5.86
CA LEU A 27 2.54 -13.86 -6.28
C LEU A 27 3.91 -14.44 -5.97
N ASP A 28 4.14 -14.92 -4.76
CA ASP A 28 5.44 -15.49 -4.43
C ASP A 28 5.73 -16.80 -5.18
N SER A 29 4.73 -17.64 -5.45
CA SER A 29 4.95 -18.83 -6.28
C SER A 29 5.39 -18.51 -7.71
N ILE A 30 4.74 -17.52 -8.34
CA ILE A 30 5.22 -17.00 -9.63
C ILE A 30 6.63 -16.42 -9.45
N GLY A 31 6.87 -15.69 -8.36
CA GLY A 31 8.18 -15.16 -7.98
C GLY A 31 9.25 -16.25 -7.92
N LYS A 32 8.96 -17.41 -7.32
CA LYS A 32 9.84 -18.59 -7.28
C LYS A 32 10.21 -19.09 -8.68
N ARG A 33 9.22 -19.21 -9.57
CA ARG A 33 9.44 -19.65 -10.96
C ARG A 33 10.32 -18.66 -11.72
N VAL A 34 10.13 -17.35 -11.49
CA VAL A 34 10.96 -16.29 -12.06
C VAL A 34 12.37 -16.31 -11.47
N HIS A 35 12.48 -16.46 -10.16
CA HIS A 35 13.76 -16.55 -9.45
C HIS A 35 14.62 -17.68 -10.00
N ALA A 36 14.06 -18.89 -10.16
CA ALA A 36 14.77 -20.02 -10.75
C ALA A 36 15.32 -19.72 -12.17
N GLN A 37 14.57 -18.97 -12.99
CA GLN A 37 15.05 -18.54 -14.31
C GLN A 37 16.18 -17.51 -14.20
N VAL A 38 16.02 -16.51 -13.33
CA VAL A 38 17.03 -15.45 -13.13
C VAL A 38 18.32 -16.02 -12.55
N GLN A 39 18.23 -16.91 -11.56
CA GLN A 39 19.35 -17.61 -10.95
C GLN A 39 20.17 -18.39 -11.99
N ASN A 40 19.49 -19.18 -12.85
CA ASN A 40 20.16 -19.92 -13.92
C ASN A 40 20.84 -18.99 -14.94
N GLU A 41 20.21 -17.88 -15.31
CA GLU A 41 20.81 -16.92 -16.22
C GLU A 41 22.00 -16.18 -15.61
N ALA A 42 21.94 -15.83 -14.32
CA ALA A 42 23.03 -15.19 -13.60
C ALA A 42 24.22 -16.16 -13.48
N ALA A 43 23.95 -17.44 -13.16
CA ALA A 43 24.96 -18.49 -13.13
C ALA A 43 25.62 -18.69 -14.50
N GLY A 44 24.83 -18.77 -15.58
CA GLY A 44 25.34 -18.88 -16.95
C GLY A 44 26.16 -17.67 -17.43
N ARG A 45 26.07 -16.54 -16.72
CA ARG A 45 26.89 -15.34 -16.93
C ARG A 45 28.11 -15.29 -16.01
N GLY A 46 28.33 -16.26 -15.14
CA GLY A 46 29.40 -16.17 -14.14
C GLY A 46 29.16 -15.06 -13.11
N GLY A 47 27.90 -14.80 -12.77
CA GLY A 47 27.51 -13.80 -11.77
C GLY A 47 28.05 -14.07 -10.37
N SER A 48 28.58 -15.27 -10.09
CA SER A 48 29.25 -15.62 -8.83
C SER A 48 30.40 -14.67 -8.46
N GLU A 49 31.05 -14.04 -9.46
CA GLU A 49 32.10 -13.04 -9.25
C GLU A 49 31.58 -11.75 -8.58
N LEU A 50 30.27 -11.51 -8.62
CA LEU A 50 29.60 -10.35 -8.00
C LEU A 50 29.30 -10.56 -6.53
N LYS A 51 29.56 -11.78 -6.00
CA LYS A 51 29.31 -12.10 -4.60
C LYS A 51 30.20 -11.24 -3.70
N GLY A 52 29.58 -10.45 -2.85
CA GLY A 52 30.27 -9.72 -1.79
C GLY A 52 30.55 -10.64 -0.61
N LEU A 53 31.63 -10.35 0.10
CA LEU A 53 31.99 -10.94 1.39
C LEU A 53 32.13 -9.80 2.39
N LEU A 54 31.31 -9.80 3.45
CA LEU A 54 31.31 -8.75 4.47
C LEU A 54 32.66 -8.70 5.19
N SER A 55 33.29 -9.86 5.43
CA SER A 55 34.61 -9.93 6.05
C SER A 55 35.72 -9.25 5.23
N LEU A 56 35.50 -9.04 3.92
CA LEU A 56 36.46 -8.38 3.04
C LEU A 56 36.11 -6.90 2.76
N ALA A 57 35.06 -6.37 3.40
CA ALA A 57 34.72 -4.97 3.26
C ALA A 57 35.68 -4.11 4.11
N THR A 58 36.54 -3.34 3.45
CA THR A 58 37.54 -2.46 4.09
C THR A 58 37.09 -1.01 4.06
N PHE A 59 36.98 -0.36 5.23
CA PHE A 59 36.50 1.02 5.35
C PHE A 59 37.55 2.02 5.84
N SER A 60 38.69 1.52 6.34
CA SER A 60 39.91 2.27 6.66
C SER A 60 41.13 1.39 6.32
N SER A 61 42.32 2.00 6.24
CA SER A 61 43.58 1.35 5.86
C SER A 61 44.02 0.20 6.78
N GLU A 62 43.43 0.08 7.98
CA GLU A 62 43.97 -0.80 9.04
C GLU A 62 42.98 -1.87 9.53
N GLU A 63 41.72 -1.89 9.09
CA GLU A 63 40.74 -2.85 9.60
C GLU A 63 39.77 -3.42 8.54
N MET A 64 39.88 -4.72 8.29
CA MET A 64 38.91 -5.52 7.53
C MET A 64 37.60 -5.75 8.33
N GLY A 65 36.57 -6.21 7.61
CA GLY A 65 35.38 -6.77 8.22
C GLY A 65 35.69 -7.99 9.09
N ASP A 66 34.96 -8.15 10.18
CA ASP A 66 35.22 -9.15 11.20
C ASP A 66 34.54 -10.50 10.94
N THR A 67 33.45 -10.51 10.17
CA THR A 67 32.65 -11.71 9.92
C THR A 67 31.81 -11.61 8.64
N ASN A 68 31.41 -12.76 8.10
CA ASN A 68 30.40 -12.86 7.03
C ASN A 68 28.97 -13.03 7.56
N ASP A 69 28.78 -13.10 8.87
CA ASP A 69 27.46 -13.08 9.49
C ASP A 69 26.98 -11.63 9.63
N PRO A 70 25.94 -11.19 8.87
CA PRO A 70 25.45 -9.82 8.93
C PRO A 70 24.84 -9.45 10.28
N CYS A 71 24.43 -10.41 11.11
CA CYS A 71 23.92 -10.10 12.44
C CYS A 71 25.04 -9.74 13.43
N ARG A 72 26.23 -10.31 13.21
CA ARG A 72 27.42 -10.11 14.07
C ARG A 72 28.39 -9.07 13.52
N PHE A 73 28.28 -8.72 12.24
CA PHE A 73 29.15 -7.74 11.60
C PHE A 73 29.12 -6.38 12.31
N ASN A 74 30.30 -5.81 12.56
CA ASN A 74 30.44 -4.52 13.23
C ASN A 74 30.20 -3.34 12.27
N TYR A 75 28.94 -2.96 12.10
CA TYR A 75 28.54 -1.82 11.25
C TYR A 75 29.00 -0.45 11.73
N THR A 76 29.52 -0.29 12.96
CA THR A 76 30.04 1.01 13.42
C THR A 76 31.20 1.47 12.53
N LYS A 77 31.95 0.54 11.93
CA LYS A 77 33.01 0.82 10.96
C LYS A 77 32.47 1.48 9.69
N VAL A 78 31.38 0.94 9.14
CA VAL A 78 30.68 1.49 7.96
C VAL A 78 30.16 2.89 8.26
N ILE A 79 29.50 3.05 9.41
CA ILE A 79 28.90 4.30 9.87
C ILE A 79 29.95 5.40 10.06
N LYS A 80 31.04 5.10 10.79
CA LYS A 80 32.15 6.04 11.00
C LYS A 80 32.83 6.44 9.70
N ALA A 81 33.02 5.47 8.80
CA ALA A 81 33.65 5.76 7.53
C ALA A 81 32.78 6.65 6.66
N THR A 82 31.44 6.51 6.68
CA THR A 82 30.56 7.26 5.78
C THR A 82 29.89 8.47 6.41
N ASP A 83 30.20 8.79 7.67
CA ASP A 83 29.54 9.83 8.47
C ASP A 83 28.00 9.67 8.52
N ASN A 84 27.51 8.44 8.31
CA ASN A 84 26.09 8.11 8.17
C ASN A 84 25.54 7.49 9.46
N ASN A 85 25.12 8.32 10.41
CA ASN A 85 24.56 7.84 11.69
C ASN A 85 23.03 7.58 11.66
N GLU A 86 22.31 7.94 10.59
CA GLU A 86 20.84 7.97 10.59
C GLU A 86 20.18 7.10 9.51
N THR A 87 20.27 5.77 9.57
CA THR A 87 19.64 4.86 8.59
C THR A 87 18.10 5.00 8.49
N CYS A 88 17.44 5.18 9.63
CA CYS A 88 15.97 5.36 9.75
C CYS A 88 15.54 6.82 10.03
N GLY A 89 16.48 7.78 10.08
CA GLY A 89 16.21 9.16 10.53
C GLY A 89 15.92 9.30 12.03
N LYS A 90 15.39 10.46 12.45
CA LYS A 90 15.12 10.84 13.86
C LYS A 90 14.01 10.02 14.57
N GLY A 91 13.55 8.89 14.03
CA GLY A 91 12.60 7.98 14.70
C GLY A 91 11.20 8.55 14.99
N LYS A 92 10.80 9.68 14.37
CA LYS A 92 9.51 10.34 14.62
C LYS A 92 8.36 9.88 13.72
N GLU A 93 8.63 9.01 12.74
CA GLU A 93 7.62 8.59 11.76
C GLU A 93 6.97 7.26 12.17
N ASP A 94 5.67 7.29 12.45
CA ASP A 94 4.86 6.10 12.77
C ASP A 94 4.69 5.21 11.54
N ARG A 95 5.54 4.17 11.43
CA ARG A 95 5.64 3.26 10.27
C ARG A 95 4.38 2.46 9.97
N PHE A 96 3.45 2.40 10.93
CA PHE A 96 2.19 1.66 10.81
C PHE A 96 1.01 2.55 11.19
N SER A 97 0.97 3.74 10.60
CA SER A 97 0.05 4.80 10.99
C SER A 97 -1.42 4.38 11.06
N LYS A 98 -2.08 4.78 12.16
CA LYS A 98 -3.51 4.57 12.39
C LYS A 98 -4.42 5.41 11.48
N ASN A 99 -3.94 6.57 11.04
CA ASN A 99 -4.75 7.61 10.39
C ASN A 99 -4.23 8.05 9.02
N ARG A 100 -3.00 7.69 8.63
CA ARG A 100 -2.45 8.10 7.33
C ARG A 100 -2.83 7.13 6.22
N ILE A 101 -3.04 7.72 5.06
CA ILE A 101 -3.44 7.09 3.81
C ILE A 101 -2.17 6.78 3.00
N ALA A 102 -2.19 5.75 2.14
CA ALA A 102 -1.06 5.43 1.26
C ALA A 102 -0.70 6.63 0.38
N GLU A 103 0.58 6.76 0.00
CA GLU A 103 0.96 7.91 -0.82
C GLU A 103 0.62 7.66 -2.28
N TYR A 104 -0.25 8.52 -2.80
CA TYR A 104 -0.67 8.56 -4.19
C TYR A 104 -0.30 9.93 -4.77
N ASP A 105 0.99 10.18 -4.97
CA ASP A 105 1.43 11.39 -5.65
C ASP A 105 2.08 11.03 -6.98
N LYS A 106 1.46 11.45 -8.09
CA LYS A 106 1.99 11.25 -9.44
C LYS A 106 3.40 11.82 -9.62
N LYS A 107 3.77 12.82 -8.83
CA LYS A 107 5.13 13.41 -8.83
C LYS A 107 6.13 12.56 -8.05
N LYS A 108 5.65 11.74 -7.11
CA LYS A 108 6.48 10.88 -6.24
C LYS A 108 6.36 9.40 -6.58
N ILE A 109 5.67 8.99 -7.66
CA ILE A 109 5.62 7.60 -8.12
C ILE A 109 5.93 7.55 -9.61
N ARG A 110 6.97 6.79 -9.99
CA ARG A 110 7.43 6.61 -11.37
C ARG A 110 6.46 5.73 -12.15
N GLY A 111 5.96 6.22 -13.28
CA GLY A 111 5.13 5.47 -14.22
C GLY A 111 4.07 6.32 -14.91
N ASN A 112 3.54 5.86 -16.06
CA ASN A 112 2.49 6.58 -16.77
C ASN A 112 1.22 6.67 -15.91
N ASN A 113 0.67 7.88 -15.80
CA ASN A 113 -0.61 8.25 -15.18
C ASN A 113 -0.82 8.00 -13.67
N GLY A 114 0.18 7.48 -12.95
CA GLY A 114 0.20 7.35 -11.50
C GLY A 114 -0.95 6.53 -10.94
N GLY A 115 -0.85 5.21 -10.99
CA GLY A 115 -1.89 4.28 -10.52
C GLY A 115 -1.44 3.28 -9.44
N ALA A 116 -0.16 3.29 -9.04
CA ALA A 116 0.33 2.53 -7.90
C ALA A 116 0.25 3.39 -6.63
N SER A 117 0.02 2.76 -5.49
CA SER A 117 -0.02 3.44 -4.18
C SER A 117 1.11 2.91 -3.32
N ALA A 118 2.03 3.80 -2.91
CA ALA A 118 3.16 3.38 -2.08
C ALA A 118 2.66 3.14 -0.64
N PRO A 119 2.85 1.92 -0.08
CA PRO A 119 2.41 1.60 1.26
C PRO A 119 3.24 2.36 2.30
N TYR A 120 2.66 2.65 3.45
CA TYR A 120 3.31 3.50 4.45
C TYR A 120 4.64 2.93 4.98
N ARG A 121 4.73 1.60 5.08
CA ARG A 121 5.98 0.89 5.39
C ARG A 121 7.11 1.30 4.43
N LYS A 122 6.82 1.37 3.12
CA LYS A 122 7.77 1.80 2.08
C LYS A 122 8.14 3.29 2.22
N LEU A 123 7.20 4.15 2.59
CA LEU A 123 7.46 5.58 2.78
C LEU A 123 8.45 5.85 3.93
N SER A 124 8.45 4.97 4.93
CA SER A 124 9.29 5.04 6.12
C SER A 124 10.46 4.05 6.09
N LEU A 125 10.82 3.52 4.91
CA LEU A 125 11.90 2.56 4.75
C LEU A 125 13.22 3.12 5.28
N CYS A 126 13.97 2.33 6.06
CA CYS A 126 15.27 2.72 6.59
C CYS A 126 16.38 2.64 5.53
N ASN A 127 16.40 3.57 4.57
CA ASN A 127 17.35 3.58 3.45
C ASN A 127 18.17 4.88 3.35
N LYS A 128 18.18 5.73 4.39
CA LYS A 128 18.86 7.03 4.31
C LYS A 128 20.36 6.91 4.09
N ASN A 129 21.00 5.89 4.68
CA ASN A 129 22.41 5.60 4.43
C ASN A 129 22.67 5.34 2.93
N LEU A 130 21.70 4.73 2.21
CA LEU A 130 21.78 4.54 0.77
C LEU A 130 21.66 5.87 0.02
N GLU A 131 20.76 6.77 0.46
CA GLU A 131 20.58 8.11 -0.16
C GLU A 131 21.80 9.01 0.00
N THR A 132 22.61 8.80 1.04
CA THR A 132 23.81 9.58 1.36
C THR A 132 25.11 8.79 1.19
N ILE A 133 25.12 7.75 0.34
CA ILE A 133 26.35 6.99 0.06
C ILE A 133 27.46 7.93 -0.43
N ASN A 134 28.62 7.83 0.22
CA ASN A 134 29.85 8.43 -0.25
C ASN A 134 30.54 7.48 -1.25
N ILE A 135 30.51 7.83 -2.54
CA ILE A 135 31.06 7.02 -3.63
C ILE A 135 32.59 6.87 -3.59
N ASP A 136 33.29 7.81 -2.96
CA ASP A 136 34.76 7.74 -2.82
C ASP A 136 35.15 6.69 -1.79
N LYS A 137 34.23 6.38 -0.86
CA LYS A 137 34.43 5.40 0.20
C LYS A 137 33.78 4.07 -0.14
N ILE A 138 32.64 4.07 -0.83
CA ILE A 138 31.86 2.90 -1.24
C ILE A 138 31.95 2.74 -2.75
N ASP A 139 32.89 1.93 -3.21
CA ASP A 139 33.30 1.85 -4.61
C ASP A 139 33.36 0.43 -5.18
N ASN A 140 33.13 -0.60 -4.36
CA ASN A 140 33.23 -2.00 -4.75
C ASN A 140 32.08 -2.87 -4.21
N LYS A 141 32.03 -4.13 -4.66
CA LYS A 141 30.95 -5.07 -4.33
C LYS A 141 30.88 -5.43 -2.84
N GLN A 142 32.01 -5.47 -2.13
CA GLN A 142 32.09 -5.83 -0.72
C GLN A 142 31.52 -4.71 0.16
N LYS A 143 31.95 -3.47 -0.10
CA LYS A 143 31.47 -2.28 0.61
C LYS A 143 30.00 -1.99 0.30
N LEU A 144 29.58 -2.15 -0.95
CA LEU A 144 28.16 -2.06 -1.33
C LEU A 144 27.32 -3.08 -0.55
N LEU A 145 27.78 -4.34 -0.43
CA LEU A 145 27.06 -5.35 0.36
C LEU A 145 26.89 -4.92 1.82
N ALA A 146 27.94 -4.36 2.44
CA ALA A 146 27.86 -3.88 3.81
C ALA A 146 26.86 -2.74 3.98
N GLU A 147 26.83 -1.76 3.07
CA GLU A 147 25.84 -0.67 3.09
C GLU A 147 24.39 -1.16 2.94
N VAL A 148 24.18 -2.14 2.05
CA VAL A 148 22.85 -2.73 1.85
C VAL A 148 22.42 -3.56 3.06
N CYS A 149 23.34 -4.34 3.64
CA CYS A 149 23.05 -5.09 4.87
C CYS A 149 22.84 -4.17 6.07
N LEU A 150 23.50 -3.00 6.14
CA LEU A 150 23.25 -1.97 7.14
C LEU A 150 21.79 -1.47 7.07
N ALA A 151 21.35 -1.08 5.87
CA ALA A 151 19.97 -0.65 5.63
C ALA A 151 18.97 -1.76 6.02
N ALA A 152 19.22 -2.98 5.55
CA ALA A 152 18.39 -4.14 5.83
C ALA A 152 18.30 -4.47 7.32
N LYS A 153 19.43 -4.44 8.04
CA LYS A 153 19.47 -4.67 9.49
C LYS A 153 18.58 -3.67 10.21
N TYR A 154 18.84 -2.37 10.06
CA TYR A 154 18.07 -1.33 10.73
C TYR A 154 16.57 -1.35 10.35
N GLU A 155 16.26 -1.66 9.09
CA GLU A 155 14.89 -1.85 8.63
C GLU A 155 14.21 -3.01 9.39
N GLY A 156 14.88 -4.15 9.49
CA GLY A 156 14.39 -5.32 10.21
C GLY A 156 14.22 -5.09 11.71
N GLU A 157 15.19 -4.43 12.36
CA GLU A 157 15.10 -4.03 13.76
C GLU A 157 13.89 -3.11 13.99
N SER A 158 13.73 -2.10 13.14
CA SER A 158 12.64 -1.14 13.22
C SER A 158 11.25 -1.79 13.05
N ILE A 159 11.10 -2.69 12.07
CA ILE A 159 9.84 -3.43 11.86
C ILE A 159 9.55 -4.31 13.07
N THR A 160 10.51 -5.13 13.51
CA THR A 160 10.33 -6.07 14.63
C THR A 160 9.88 -5.36 15.90
N LEU A 161 10.44 -4.19 16.20
CA LEU A 161 10.10 -3.43 17.42
C LEU A 161 8.73 -2.74 17.35
N ASN A 162 8.25 -2.36 16.16
CA ASN A 162 7.04 -1.55 16.01
C ASN A 162 5.82 -2.33 15.53
N TYR A 163 6.01 -3.45 14.84
CA TYR A 163 4.92 -4.25 14.31
C TYR A 163 3.99 -4.84 15.40
N PRO A 164 4.49 -5.31 16.57
CA PRO A 164 3.62 -5.77 17.65
C PRO A 164 2.60 -4.71 18.09
N LYS A 165 2.96 -3.42 18.10
CA LYS A 165 2.03 -2.32 18.45
C LYS A 165 0.87 -2.20 17.46
N TYR A 166 1.15 -2.45 16.19
CA TYR A 166 0.15 -2.49 15.14
C TYR A 166 -0.76 -3.72 15.30
N GLN A 167 -0.20 -4.89 15.60
CA GLN A 167 -0.96 -6.11 15.87
C GLN A 167 -1.88 -5.97 17.10
N THR A 168 -1.41 -5.35 18.19
CA THR A 168 -2.26 -5.07 19.37
C THR A 168 -3.47 -4.20 19.00
N THR A 169 -3.31 -3.28 18.05
CA THR A 169 -4.42 -2.39 17.64
C THR A 169 -5.38 -3.09 16.68
N TYR A 170 -4.86 -3.86 15.72
CA TYR A 170 -5.64 -4.30 14.56
C TYR A 170 -5.86 -5.82 14.47
N GLY A 171 -5.45 -6.56 15.49
CA GLY A 171 -5.49 -8.01 15.53
C GLY A 171 -4.23 -8.66 14.96
N ASN A 172 -3.93 -9.84 15.49
CA ASN A 172 -2.80 -10.68 15.09
C ASN A 172 -3.26 -11.72 14.05
N PHE A 173 -2.50 -11.89 12.97
CA PHE A 173 -2.67 -13.00 12.03
C PHE A 173 -1.36 -13.78 11.88
N PRO A 174 -1.42 -15.06 11.47
CA PRO A 174 -0.22 -15.87 11.31
C PRO A 174 0.77 -15.29 10.30
N PHE A 175 2.08 -15.45 10.58
CA PHE A 175 3.19 -15.20 9.65
C PHE A 175 3.38 -13.73 9.21
N GLU A 176 2.79 -12.80 9.95
CA GLU A 176 2.76 -11.40 9.56
C GLU A 176 4.10 -10.70 9.62
N LEU A 177 4.87 -10.88 10.70
CA LEU A 177 6.16 -10.20 10.82
C LEU A 177 7.08 -10.57 9.65
N CYS A 178 7.23 -11.87 9.37
CA CYS A 178 8.04 -12.34 8.24
C CYS A 178 7.53 -11.84 6.88
N THR A 179 6.20 -11.67 6.73
CA THR A 179 5.61 -11.10 5.51
C THR A 179 5.96 -9.62 5.35
N VAL A 180 5.91 -8.84 6.43
CA VAL A 180 6.30 -7.42 6.42
C VAL A 180 7.79 -7.26 6.15
N LEU A 181 8.64 -8.12 6.74
CA LEU A 181 10.07 -8.18 6.43
C LEU A 181 10.32 -8.56 4.96
N ALA A 182 9.58 -9.52 4.40
CA ALA A 182 9.66 -9.90 2.99
C ALA A 182 9.32 -8.75 2.04
N ARG A 183 8.31 -7.94 2.36
CA ARG A 183 7.93 -6.74 1.59
C ARG A 183 9.05 -5.69 1.62
N SER A 184 9.65 -5.42 2.78
CA SER A 184 10.78 -4.47 2.89
C SER A 184 12.04 -5.00 2.22
N PHE A 185 12.34 -6.28 2.33
CA PHE A 185 13.44 -6.93 1.60
C PHE A 185 13.31 -6.75 0.08
N ALA A 186 12.11 -6.99 -0.46
CA ALA A 186 11.84 -6.82 -1.88
C ALA A 186 11.95 -5.35 -2.33
N ASP A 187 11.51 -4.40 -1.50
CA ASP A 187 11.64 -2.96 -1.79
C ASP A 187 13.10 -2.48 -1.75
N ILE A 188 13.92 -3.00 -0.83
CA ILE A 188 15.37 -2.77 -0.83
C ILE A 188 15.98 -3.33 -2.13
N GLY A 189 15.60 -4.55 -2.52
CA GLY A 189 16.04 -5.14 -3.78
C GLY A 189 15.69 -4.29 -5.00
N ASP A 190 14.49 -3.72 -5.05
CA ASP A 190 14.10 -2.84 -6.15
C ASP A 190 14.84 -1.50 -6.15
N ILE A 191 15.23 -0.97 -4.98
CA ILE A 191 16.12 0.20 -4.91
C ILE A 191 17.47 -0.14 -5.56
N ILE A 192 18.10 -1.23 -5.12
CA ILE A 192 19.44 -1.60 -5.62
C ILE A 192 19.41 -1.89 -7.12
N ARG A 193 18.35 -2.54 -7.61
CA ARG A 193 18.21 -2.86 -9.04
C ARG A 193 17.78 -1.67 -9.92
N GLY A 194 17.48 -0.50 -9.34
CA GLY A 194 16.99 0.67 -10.08
C GLY A 194 15.54 0.51 -10.59
N ARG A 195 14.79 -0.39 -9.95
CA ARG A 195 13.40 -0.79 -10.26
C ARG A 195 12.36 -0.07 -9.41
N ASP A 196 12.77 0.52 -8.28
CA ASP A 196 11.87 1.16 -7.33
C ASP A 196 10.97 2.23 -7.98
N LEU A 197 9.67 2.12 -7.78
CA LEU A 197 8.64 3.02 -8.29
C LEU A 197 8.54 4.28 -7.44
N TYR A 198 8.92 4.27 -6.16
CA TYR A 198 8.76 5.41 -5.27
C TYR A 198 9.77 6.53 -5.54
N GLY A 199 9.31 7.62 -6.14
CA GLY A 199 10.02 8.85 -6.54
C GLY A 199 10.44 9.75 -5.38
N GLY A 200 9.64 9.78 -4.30
CA GLY A 200 9.91 10.57 -3.09
C GLY A 200 10.31 12.03 -3.37
N ASN A 201 11.33 12.51 -2.64
CA ASN A 201 12.02 13.75 -3.01
C ASN A 201 12.89 13.48 -4.25
N ASN A 202 12.43 13.96 -5.40
CA ASN A 202 13.08 13.74 -6.69
C ASN A 202 14.60 14.01 -6.67
N LYS A 203 15.09 14.98 -5.87
CA LYS A 203 16.54 15.26 -5.78
C LYS A 203 17.32 14.14 -5.07
N ARG A 204 16.88 13.71 -3.89
CA ARG A 204 17.57 12.65 -3.12
C ARG A 204 17.54 11.32 -3.85
N ARG A 205 16.42 11.00 -4.48
CA ARG A 205 16.31 9.80 -5.31
C ARG A 205 17.24 9.87 -6.53
N GLN A 206 17.31 11.01 -7.21
CA GLN A 206 18.23 11.19 -8.34
C GLN A 206 19.68 10.99 -7.90
N GLN A 207 20.05 11.53 -6.74
CA GLN A 207 21.37 11.32 -6.14
C GLN A 207 21.64 9.84 -5.84
N LEU A 208 20.69 9.14 -5.22
CA LEU A 208 20.79 7.71 -4.94
C LEU A 208 21.00 6.90 -6.22
N GLU A 209 20.19 7.15 -7.25
CA GLU A 209 20.32 6.44 -8.53
C GLU A 209 21.66 6.75 -9.21
N GLU A 210 22.11 8.01 -9.17
CA GLU A 210 23.43 8.39 -9.72
C GLU A 210 24.58 7.72 -8.97
N ASN A 211 24.52 7.69 -7.64
CA ASN A 211 25.51 7.01 -6.80
C ASN A 211 25.55 5.51 -7.12
N LEU A 212 24.40 4.84 -7.18
CA LEU A 212 24.33 3.43 -7.57
C LEU A 212 24.90 3.21 -8.99
N ARG A 213 24.60 4.09 -9.96
CA ARG A 213 25.19 3.99 -11.32
C ARG A 213 26.71 4.04 -11.28
N LYS A 214 27.29 4.95 -10.49
CA LYS A 214 28.75 5.08 -10.34
C LYS A 214 29.36 3.86 -9.67
N ILE A 215 28.77 3.36 -8.59
CA ILE A 215 29.25 2.15 -7.90
C ILE A 215 29.23 0.95 -8.83
N PHE A 216 28.13 0.75 -9.57
CA PHE A 216 28.04 -0.35 -10.53
C PHE A 216 28.96 -0.18 -11.75
N ALA A 217 29.30 1.05 -12.13
CA ALA A 217 30.36 1.30 -13.11
C ALA A 217 31.72 0.84 -12.59
N ASN A 218 32.08 1.16 -11.35
CA ASN A 218 33.33 0.72 -10.73
C ASN A 218 33.41 -0.81 -10.61
N ILE A 219 32.32 -1.45 -10.17
CA ILE A 219 32.22 -2.92 -10.13
C ILE A 219 32.40 -3.53 -11.53
N TYR A 220 31.79 -2.92 -12.55
CA TYR A 220 31.95 -3.35 -13.94
C TYR A 220 33.40 -3.21 -14.44
N GLU A 221 34.09 -2.12 -14.08
CA GLU A 221 35.51 -1.92 -14.42
C GLU A 221 36.41 -2.97 -13.75
N GLU A 222 36.21 -3.24 -12.46
CA GLU A 222 36.96 -4.28 -11.72
C GLU A 222 36.80 -5.66 -12.37
N LEU A 223 35.56 -6.02 -12.74
CA LEU A 223 35.27 -7.25 -13.47
C LEU A 223 35.91 -7.29 -14.86
N SER A 224 36.05 -6.13 -15.51
CA SER A 224 36.67 -6.02 -16.83
C SER A 224 38.19 -6.16 -16.76
N ARG A 225 38.81 -5.81 -15.63
CA ARG A 225 40.25 -5.98 -15.38
C ARG A 225 40.62 -7.40 -14.96
N THR A 226 39.67 -8.16 -14.42
CA THR A 226 39.91 -9.54 -13.96
C THR A 226 39.98 -10.50 -15.16
N PRO A 227 41.08 -11.26 -15.35
CA PRO A 227 41.17 -12.22 -16.44
C PRO A 227 40.04 -13.26 -16.36
N THR A 228 39.37 -13.49 -17.49
CA THR A 228 38.36 -14.55 -17.59
C THR A 228 39.03 -15.91 -17.43
N LYS A 229 38.45 -16.81 -16.62
CA LYS A 229 38.81 -18.22 -16.66
C LYS A 229 38.53 -18.78 -18.06
N ASN A 230 39.35 -19.73 -18.53
CA ASN A 230 39.27 -20.30 -19.89
C ASN A 230 37.81 -20.63 -20.28
N GLY A 231 37.31 -19.99 -21.34
CA GLY A 231 35.98 -20.20 -21.89
C GLY A 231 34.85 -19.29 -21.35
N GLN A 232 35.11 -18.44 -20.35
CA GLN A 232 34.11 -17.51 -19.81
C GLN A 232 34.04 -16.21 -20.62
N LYS A 233 32.82 -15.71 -20.87
CA LYS A 233 32.59 -14.43 -21.57
C LYS A 233 33.18 -13.25 -20.77
N SER A 234 33.75 -12.28 -21.47
CA SER A 234 34.28 -11.06 -20.85
C SER A 234 33.17 -10.25 -20.15
N ALA A 235 33.52 -9.39 -19.19
CA ALA A 235 32.54 -8.48 -18.57
C ALA A 235 31.80 -7.63 -19.63
N LYS A 236 32.51 -7.22 -20.69
CA LYS A 236 31.95 -6.50 -21.85
C LYS A 236 30.90 -7.31 -22.60
N ASP A 237 31.14 -8.59 -22.84
CA ASP A 237 30.16 -9.47 -23.50
C ASP A 237 28.93 -9.75 -22.62
N ARG A 238 29.13 -9.78 -21.30
CA ARG A 238 28.07 -10.08 -20.33
C ARG A 238 27.16 -8.88 -20.07
N TYR A 239 27.74 -7.68 -19.92
CA TYR A 239 27.06 -6.49 -19.41
C TYR A 239 27.32 -5.21 -20.22
N GLY A 240 28.19 -5.20 -21.23
CA GLY A 240 28.60 -3.97 -21.92
C GLY A 240 27.46 -3.21 -22.62
N GLN A 241 26.40 -3.91 -23.06
CA GLN A 241 25.22 -3.28 -23.69
C GLN A 241 24.25 -2.62 -22.70
N ASP A 242 24.49 -2.77 -21.40
CA ASP A 242 23.61 -2.35 -20.31
C ASP A 242 24.02 -0.99 -19.69
N SER A 243 25.15 -0.45 -20.14
CA SER A 243 25.62 0.90 -19.80
C SER A 243 24.63 1.97 -20.28
N PRO A 244 24.41 3.06 -19.51
CA PRO A 244 25.08 3.42 -18.25
C PRO A 244 24.28 3.04 -17.00
N ASN A 245 23.22 2.25 -17.13
CA ASN A 245 22.35 1.92 -15.98
C ASN A 245 22.79 0.63 -15.29
N PHE A 246 23.39 -0.30 -16.04
CA PHE A 246 23.86 -1.58 -15.54
C PHE A 246 22.73 -2.45 -14.94
N TYR A 247 21.49 -2.33 -15.42
CA TYR A 247 20.33 -3.05 -14.88
C TYR A 247 20.56 -4.56 -14.75
N LYS A 248 21.06 -5.22 -15.79
CA LYS A 248 21.40 -6.64 -15.81
C LYS A 248 22.52 -6.99 -14.82
N LEU A 249 23.56 -6.16 -14.70
CA LEU A 249 24.62 -6.34 -13.69
C LEU A 249 24.05 -6.20 -12.26
N ARG A 250 23.15 -5.24 -12.04
CA ARG A 250 22.47 -5.02 -10.76
C ARG A 250 21.54 -6.16 -10.38
N GLU A 251 20.80 -6.73 -11.34
CA GLU A 251 19.99 -7.94 -11.11
C GLU A 251 20.86 -9.10 -10.63
N ASP A 252 21.98 -9.37 -11.31
CA ASP A 252 22.86 -10.49 -10.94
C ASP A 252 23.56 -10.24 -9.61
N TRP A 253 23.95 -8.99 -9.32
CA TRP A 253 24.50 -8.62 -8.03
C TRP A 253 23.50 -8.85 -6.91
N TRP A 254 22.23 -8.43 -7.11
CA TRP A 254 21.17 -8.71 -6.15
C TRP A 254 21.00 -10.21 -5.96
N GLU A 255 20.86 -10.98 -7.04
CA GLU A 255 20.64 -12.43 -6.97
C GLU A 255 21.71 -13.15 -6.14
N VAL A 256 22.99 -12.87 -6.36
CA VAL A 256 24.04 -13.56 -5.61
C VAL A 256 24.17 -13.05 -4.17
N ASN A 257 23.69 -11.84 -3.85
CA ASN A 257 23.82 -11.23 -2.52
C ASN A 257 22.55 -11.24 -1.67
N ARG A 258 21.37 -11.51 -2.26
CA ARG A 258 20.05 -11.45 -1.61
C ARG A 258 19.98 -12.28 -0.31
N GLN A 259 20.69 -13.40 -0.27
CA GLN A 259 20.79 -14.27 0.90
C GLN A 259 21.41 -13.56 2.12
N GLN A 260 22.46 -12.76 1.90
CA GLN A 260 23.13 -12.01 2.96
C GLN A 260 22.24 -10.86 3.44
N VAL A 261 21.54 -10.20 2.52
CA VAL A 261 20.58 -9.13 2.84
C VAL A 261 19.37 -9.68 3.62
N TRP A 262 18.85 -10.86 3.26
CA TRP A 262 17.79 -11.54 4.02
C TRP A 262 18.24 -11.91 5.43
N ASN A 263 19.47 -12.41 5.56
CA ASN A 263 20.04 -12.69 6.87
C ASN A 263 20.15 -11.43 7.74
N ALA A 264 20.47 -10.27 7.15
CA ALA A 264 20.55 -9.00 7.84
C ALA A 264 19.18 -8.49 8.32
N ILE A 265 18.16 -8.48 7.45
CA ILE A 265 16.81 -7.98 7.80
C ILE A 265 16.08 -8.86 8.83
N THR A 266 16.48 -10.12 8.98
CA THR A 266 15.88 -11.08 9.92
C THR A 266 16.62 -11.20 11.25
N CYS A 267 17.68 -10.41 11.50
CA CYS A 267 18.52 -10.58 12.69
C CYS A 267 17.76 -10.48 14.03
N LYS A 268 16.71 -9.64 14.10
CA LYS A 268 15.89 -9.43 15.31
C LYS A 268 14.59 -10.21 15.34
N ALA A 269 14.22 -10.92 14.27
CA ALA A 269 13.07 -11.81 14.34
C ALA A 269 13.24 -12.82 15.49
N GLU A 270 12.14 -13.30 16.03
CA GLU A 270 12.09 -14.28 17.10
C GLU A 270 12.18 -15.71 16.56
N GLN A 271 12.56 -16.65 17.43
CA GLN A 271 12.82 -18.04 17.03
C GLN A 271 11.61 -18.70 16.35
N ASN A 272 10.41 -18.37 16.83
CA ASN A 272 9.14 -18.94 16.37
C ASN A 272 8.49 -18.14 15.23
N ASP A 273 9.13 -17.07 14.76
CA ASP A 273 8.63 -16.31 13.62
C ASP A 273 8.78 -17.13 12.35
N LYS A 274 7.63 -17.52 11.80
CA LYS A 274 7.54 -18.35 10.60
C LYS A 274 7.05 -17.53 9.42
N TYR A 275 7.54 -17.89 8.24
CA TYR A 275 6.92 -17.47 6.99
C TYR A 275 5.87 -18.50 6.58
N PHE A 276 4.88 -18.09 5.79
CA PHE A 276 3.77 -18.97 5.40
C PHE A 276 4.21 -20.14 4.50
N ARG A 277 5.47 -20.12 4.02
CA ARG A 277 6.16 -21.26 3.43
C ARG A 277 7.33 -21.69 4.31
N GLU A 278 7.40 -22.98 4.60
CA GLU A 278 8.56 -23.65 5.21
C GLU A 278 9.47 -24.28 4.14
N LYS A 279 9.57 -23.63 2.98
CA LYS A 279 10.44 -24.03 1.86
C LYS A 279 11.36 -22.87 1.50
N ASN A 280 12.62 -23.18 1.19
CA ASN A 280 13.56 -22.19 0.65
C ASN A 280 13.22 -21.79 -0.79
N SER A 281 13.91 -20.78 -1.32
CA SER A 281 13.76 -20.31 -2.70
C SER A 281 13.91 -21.41 -3.78
N ASN A 282 14.67 -22.49 -3.51
CA ASN A 282 14.82 -23.62 -4.43
C ASN A 282 13.64 -24.62 -4.34
N GLY A 283 12.75 -24.46 -3.36
CA GLY A 283 11.61 -25.35 -3.12
C GLY A 283 11.85 -26.48 -2.15
N ASN A 284 13.01 -26.53 -1.49
CA ASN A 284 13.33 -27.56 -0.51
C ASN A 284 12.75 -27.19 0.86
N THR A 285 12.12 -28.14 1.52
CA THR A 285 11.63 -27.98 2.90
C THR A 285 12.79 -27.79 3.86
N CYS A 286 12.63 -26.92 4.85
CA CYS A 286 13.68 -26.65 5.84
C CYS A 286 13.09 -26.34 7.22
N THR A 287 13.89 -26.54 8.27
CA THR A 287 13.56 -26.06 9.61
C THR A 287 13.61 -24.54 9.63
N VAL A 288 12.49 -23.89 9.92
CA VAL A 288 12.38 -22.42 9.98
C VAL A 288 12.78 -21.90 11.36
N ASN A 289 13.59 -20.85 11.37
CA ASN A 289 14.08 -20.12 12.53
C ASN A 289 14.18 -18.65 12.12
N LYS A 290 13.55 -17.72 12.86
CA LYS A 290 13.68 -16.27 12.63
C LYS A 290 13.38 -15.84 11.19
N CYS A 291 12.25 -16.25 10.65
CA CYS A 291 11.85 -15.98 9.27
C CYS A 291 12.82 -16.50 8.18
N LYS A 292 13.72 -17.45 8.48
CA LYS A 292 14.62 -18.06 7.50
C LYS A 292 14.80 -19.55 7.75
N CYS A 293 15.37 -20.28 6.80
CA CYS A 293 15.83 -21.63 7.11
C CYS A 293 16.96 -21.56 8.15
N ALA A 294 17.11 -22.60 8.98
CA ALA A 294 18.22 -22.69 9.94
C ALA A 294 19.61 -22.61 9.27
N THR A 295 19.71 -23.03 8.01
CA THR A 295 20.88 -22.89 7.12
C THR A 295 21.15 -21.44 6.68
N GLY A 296 20.20 -20.54 6.92
CA GLY A 296 20.20 -19.16 6.45
C GLY A 296 19.24 -18.92 5.30
N ASP A 297 18.83 -19.94 4.53
CA ASP A 297 18.18 -19.76 3.23
C ASP A 297 16.95 -18.82 3.24
N VAL A 298 16.80 -18.02 2.17
CA VAL A 298 15.65 -17.13 1.98
C VAL A 298 14.35 -17.93 1.78
N LEU A 299 13.29 -17.57 2.52
CA LEU A 299 11.96 -18.21 2.45
C LEU A 299 10.98 -17.52 1.49
N THR A 300 11.29 -16.30 1.06
CA THR A 300 10.45 -15.48 0.18
C THR A 300 11.07 -15.29 -1.21
N ASN A 301 10.20 -15.11 -2.20
CA ASN A 301 10.54 -14.70 -3.56
C ASN A 301 9.79 -13.42 -3.95
N PHE A 302 9.33 -12.64 -2.97
CA PHE A 302 8.70 -11.33 -3.19
C PHE A 302 9.62 -10.36 -3.94
N ASP A 303 10.94 -10.48 -3.79
CA ASP A 303 11.91 -9.68 -4.56
C ASP A 303 11.90 -10.00 -6.07
N TYR A 304 11.22 -11.05 -6.50
CA TYR A 304 10.96 -11.37 -7.91
C TYR A 304 9.50 -11.15 -8.34
N VAL A 305 8.68 -10.53 -7.48
CA VAL A 305 7.33 -10.06 -7.79
C VAL A 305 7.39 -8.58 -8.15
N PRO A 306 6.79 -8.11 -9.26
CA PRO A 306 6.74 -6.70 -9.61
C PRO A 306 6.19 -5.81 -8.48
N GLN A 307 6.87 -4.70 -8.17
CA GLN A 307 6.57 -3.87 -6.99
C GLN A 307 5.12 -3.41 -6.89
N TYR A 308 4.50 -3.02 -8.01
CA TYR A 308 3.10 -2.62 -8.03
C TYR A 308 2.16 -3.72 -7.48
N LEU A 309 2.37 -4.98 -7.85
CA LEU A 309 1.54 -6.09 -7.37
C LEU A 309 1.74 -6.34 -5.88
N ARG A 310 2.98 -6.20 -5.38
CA ARG A 310 3.27 -6.31 -3.94
C ARG A 310 2.58 -5.21 -3.14
N TRP A 311 2.60 -3.98 -3.65
CA TRP A 311 1.92 -2.86 -2.99
C TRP A 311 0.40 -2.99 -3.05
N PHE A 312 -0.16 -3.52 -4.13
CA PHE A 312 -1.59 -3.74 -4.24
C PHE A 312 -2.07 -4.84 -3.29
N GLU A 313 -1.30 -5.92 -3.16
CA GLU A 313 -1.53 -6.98 -2.18
C GLU A 313 -1.39 -6.46 -0.74
N GLU A 314 -0.32 -5.71 -0.43
CA GLU A 314 -0.14 -5.07 0.89
C GLU A 314 -1.26 -4.10 1.24
N TRP A 315 -1.73 -3.32 0.26
CA TRP A 315 -2.87 -2.42 0.41
C TRP A 315 -4.16 -3.18 0.74
N ALA A 316 -4.42 -4.30 0.07
CA ALA A 316 -5.64 -5.09 0.29
C ALA A 316 -5.67 -5.67 1.71
N GLU A 317 -4.56 -6.24 2.19
CA GLU A 317 -4.45 -6.75 3.56
C GLU A 317 -4.63 -5.64 4.61
N ASP A 318 -3.98 -4.48 4.43
CA ASP A 318 -4.07 -3.35 5.35
C ASP A 318 -5.49 -2.74 5.35
N PHE A 319 -6.12 -2.64 4.19
CA PHE A 319 -7.51 -2.21 4.04
C PHE A 319 -8.46 -3.12 4.81
N CYS A 320 -8.40 -4.43 4.58
CA CYS A 320 -9.26 -5.42 5.22
C CYS A 320 -9.12 -5.36 6.74
N ARG A 321 -7.89 -5.23 7.24
CA ARG A 321 -7.62 -5.15 8.68
C ARG A 321 -8.17 -3.88 9.32
N LYS A 322 -7.87 -2.72 8.72
CA LYS A 322 -8.33 -1.42 9.21
C LYS A 322 -9.85 -1.31 9.13
N ARG A 323 -10.46 -1.87 8.08
CA ARG A 323 -11.91 -1.89 7.91
C ARG A 323 -12.58 -2.66 9.04
N LYS A 324 -12.11 -3.88 9.36
CA LYS A 324 -12.61 -4.67 10.49
C LYS A 324 -12.61 -3.88 11.79
N HIS A 325 -11.46 -3.33 12.15
CA HIS A 325 -11.31 -2.55 13.38
C HIS A 325 -12.18 -1.29 13.39
N LYS A 326 -12.23 -0.53 12.29
CA LYS A 326 -13.04 0.70 12.22
C LYS A 326 -14.54 0.38 12.30
N LEU A 327 -14.98 -0.73 11.73
CA LEU A 327 -16.37 -1.19 11.84
C LEU A 327 -16.72 -1.59 13.27
N GLN A 328 -15.87 -2.38 13.92
CA GLN A 328 -16.06 -2.76 15.32
C GLN A 328 -16.15 -1.52 16.23
N ASN A 329 -15.24 -0.55 16.05
CA ASN A 329 -15.28 0.70 16.80
C ASN A 329 -16.57 1.50 16.51
N ALA A 330 -17.02 1.56 15.25
CA ALA A 330 -18.31 2.19 14.92
C ALA A 330 -19.48 1.49 15.61
N LYS A 331 -19.51 0.15 15.64
CA LYS A 331 -20.54 -0.62 16.35
C LYS A 331 -20.54 -0.32 17.85
N GLU A 332 -19.38 -0.37 18.49
CA GLU A 332 -19.23 -0.10 19.92
C GLU A 332 -19.71 1.32 20.26
N GLN A 333 -19.23 2.34 19.55
CA GLN A 333 -19.60 3.73 19.86
C GLN A 333 -21.02 4.12 19.43
N CYS A 334 -21.59 3.47 18.41
CA CYS A 334 -22.91 3.85 17.86
C CYS A 334 -24.06 2.97 18.33
N ARG A 335 -23.79 1.75 18.82
CA ARG A 335 -24.83 0.81 19.27
C ARG A 335 -24.69 0.38 20.72
N LYS A 336 -23.48 0.44 21.27
CA LYS A 336 -23.20 0.07 22.66
C LYS A 336 -22.26 1.06 23.37
N PRO A 337 -22.49 2.39 23.29
CA PRO A 337 -21.59 3.35 23.91
C PRO A 337 -21.47 3.05 25.40
N ASN A 338 -20.23 2.96 25.90
CA ASN A 338 -19.92 2.61 27.30
C ASN A 338 -20.53 1.27 27.78
N GLY A 339 -20.84 0.35 26.87
CA GLY A 339 -21.47 -0.94 27.19
C GLY A 339 -23.00 -0.90 27.29
N ASN A 340 -23.61 0.29 27.16
CA ASN A 340 -25.06 0.45 27.24
C ASN A 340 -25.70 0.38 25.86
N ASP A 341 -26.74 -0.43 25.70
CA ASP A 341 -27.51 -0.51 24.45
C ASP A 341 -28.10 0.87 24.09
N LYS A 342 -27.68 1.44 22.97
CA LYS A 342 -28.18 2.71 22.45
C LYS A 342 -28.30 2.66 20.93
N TYR A 343 -29.09 3.54 20.33
CA TYR A 343 -29.10 3.69 18.87
C TYR A 343 -28.68 5.10 18.51
N CYS A 344 -27.39 5.30 18.30
CA CYS A 344 -26.85 6.59 17.92
C CYS A 344 -26.71 6.71 16.40
N SER A 345 -26.86 7.92 15.88
CA SER A 345 -26.51 8.23 14.50
C SER A 345 -25.12 8.85 14.40
N ARG A 346 -24.55 8.79 13.20
CA ARG A 346 -23.34 9.54 12.84
C ARG A 346 -23.44 11.05 13.09
N ASN A 347 -24.64 11.59 13.24
CA ASN A 347 -24.86 13.02 13.44
C ASN A 347 -24.91 13.43 14.92
N GLY A 348 -24.60 12.52 15.84
CA GLY A 348 -24.58 12.81 17.28
C GLY A 348 -25.94 12.65 17.98
N TYR A 349 -26.93 12.06 17.31
CA TYR A 349 -28.29 11.96 17.84
C TYR A 349 -28.62 10.59 18.41
N ASP A 350 -29.38 10.57 19.50
CA ASP A 350 -30.10 9.39 20.00
C ASP A 350 -31.36 9.16 19.15
N CYS A 351 -31.35 8.10 18.36
CA CYS A 351 -32.42 7.77 17.42
C CYS A 351 -33.66 7.17 18.09
N THR A 352 -33.61 6.82 19.38
CA THR A 352 -34.81 6.38 20.11
C THR A 352 -35.74 7.56 20.43
N GLN A 353 -35.15 8.75 20.59
CA GLN A 353 -35.83 10.00 20.93
C GLN A 353 -35.92 10.99 19.75
N THR A 354 -35.02 10.86 18.78
CA THR A 354 -34.97 11.70 17.58
C THR A 354 -36.02 11.27 16.56
N ILE A 355 -36.86 12.23 16.15
CA ILE A 355 -37.89 12.08 15.13
C ILE A 355 -37.68 13.20 14.11
N ARG A 356 -36.97 12.88 13.03
CA ARG A 356 -36.59 13.87 11.99
C ARG A 356 -37.83 14.44 11.30
N GLY A 357 -38.85 13.63 11.05
CA GLY A 357 -40.10 14.10 10.45
C GLY A 357 -40.91 15.09 11.29
N ARG A 358 -40.59 15.20 12.59
CA ARG A 358 -41.17 16.21 13.50
C ARG A 358 -40.18 17.32 13.87
N ASN A 359 -39.02 17.38 13.20
CA ASN A 359 -37.93 18.29 13.57
C ASN A 359 -37.51 18.17 15.04
N LYS A 360 -37.73 17.00 15.65
CA LYS A 360 -37.30 16.69 17.03
C LYS A 360 -35.96 15.98 16.96
N LEU A 361 -34.90 16.71 17.27
CA LEU A 361 -33.51 16.22 17.19
C LEU A 361 -32.90 16.22 18.58
N VAL A 362 -32.64 15.03 19.11
CA VAL A 362 -32.13 14.86 20.47
C VAL A 362 -30.66 14.50 20.40
N SER A 363 -29.82 15.52 20.61
CA SER A 363 -28.38 15.33 20.74
C SER A 363 -28.06 14.74 22.11
N ASP A 364 -27.10 13.82 22.13
CA ASP A 364 -26.69 13.13 23.34
C ASP A 364 -25.16 13.03 23.36
N THR A 365 -24.56 13.24 24.54
CA THR A 365 -23.09 13.27 24.69
C THR A 365 -22.47 11.93 24.34
N GLU A 366 -23.10 10.80 24.70
CA GLU A 366 -22.61 9.47 24.35
C GLU A 366 -22.76 9.22 22.83
N CYS A 367 -23.85 9.68 22.23
CA CYS A 367 -24.03 9.60 20.77
C CYS A 367 -23.10 10.53 19.99
N THR A 368 -22.53 11.55 20.63
CA THR A 368 -21.50 12.39 20.00
C THR A 368 -20.25 11.57 19.68
N ASN A 369 -19.90 10.55 20.49
CA ASN A 369 -18.79 9.64 20.18
C ASN A 369 -19.01 8.88 18.86
N CYS A 370 -20.25 8.50 18.55
CA CYS A 370 -20.59 7.90 17.26
C CYS A 370 -20.23 8.83 16.09
N SER A 371 -20.51 10.14 16.21
CA SER A 371 -20.12 11.13 15.19
C SER A 371 -18.61 11.21 15.00
N VAL A 372 -17.86 11.23 16.12
CA VAL A 372 -16.40 11.31 16.14
C VAL A 372 -15.75 10.12 15.44
N VAL A 373 -16.31 8.91 15.55
CA VAL A 373 -15.75 7.73 14.86
C VAL A 373 -16.26 7.57 13.43
N CYS A 374 -17.54 7.86 13.17
CA CYS A 374 -18.16 7.63 11.87
C CYS A 374 -17.72 8.64 10.81
N THR A 375 -17.50 9.91 11.19
CA THR A 375 -17.05 10.93 10.24
C THR A 375 -15.71 10.62 9.57
N PRO A 376 -14.62 10.33 10.33
CA PRO A 376 -13.35 9.92 9.73
C PRO A 376 -13.44 8.54 9.07
N PHE A 377 -14.24 7.60 9.58
CA PHE A 377 -14.42 6.29 8.93
C PHE A 377 -15.01 6.42 7.52
N VAL A 378 -16.08 7.20 7.36
CA VAL A 378 -16.72 7.41 6.05
C VAL A 378 -15.76 8.08 5.07
N ASN A 379 -15.02 9.10 5.51
CA ASN A 379 -14.04 9.76 4.65
C ASN A 379 -12.88 8.81 4.28
N TRP A 380 -12.44 7.96 5.22
CA TRP A 380 -11.42 6.95 4.97
C TRP A 380 -11.90 5.91 3.93
N ILE A 381 -13.10 5.35 4.08
CA ILE A 381 -13.69 4.39 3.11
C ILE A 381 -13.79 4.99 1.70
N ASP A 382 -14.26 6.24 1.59
CA ASP A 382 -14.35 6.93 0.30
C ASP A 382 -12.97 7.03 -0.38
N ASN A 383 -11.93 7.40 0.38
CA ASN A 383 -10.57 7.47 -0.13
C ASN A 383 -10.01 6.09 -0.51
N GLN A 384 -10.29 5.05 0.28
CA GLN A 384 -9.88 3.68 -0.04
C GLN A 384 -10.52 3.17 -1.33
N LYS A 385 -11.80 3.48 -1.59
CA LYS A 385 -12.45 3.16 -2.86
C LYS A 385 -11.75 3.83 -4.04
N LEU A 386 -11.35 5.09 -3.89
CA LEU A 386 -10.61 5.79 -4.94
C LEU A 386 -9.24 5.14 -5.20
N GLU A 387 -8.48 4.81 -4.14
CA GLU A 387 -7.19 4.11 -4.25
C GLU A 387 -7.33 2.76 -4.96
N PHE A 388 -8.34 1.98 -4.55
CA PHE A 388 -8.66 0.71 -5.18
C PHE A 388 -8.89 0.85 -6.68
N LEU A 389 -9.76 1.78 -7.11
CA LEU A 389 -10.08 1.97 -8.53
C LEU A 389 -8.83 2.33 -9.36
N LYS A 390 -7.90 3.09 -8.78
CA LYS A 390 -6.63 3.44 -9.44
C LYS A 390 -5.73 2.23 -9.58
N GLN A 391 -5.59 1.43 -8.52
CA GLN A 391 -4.81 0.21 -8.56
C GLN A 391 -5.42 -0.82 -9.53
N LYS A 392 -6.76 -0.95 -9.56
CA LYS A 392 -7.48 -1.79 -10.55
C LYS A 392 -7.16 -1.36 -11.99
N ASN A 393 -7.21 -0.06 -12.29
CA ASN A 393 -6.85 0.45 -13.62
C ASN A 393 -5.36 0.24 -13.95
N LYS A 394 -4.48 0.39 -12.96
CA LYS A 394 -3.03 0.19 -13.13
C LYS A 394 -2.68 -1.25 -13.52
N TYR A 395 -3.47 -2.23 -13.06
CA TYR A 395 -3.28 -3.64 -13.41
C TYR A 395 -3.35 -3.85 -14.92
N ALA A 396 -4.37 -3.27 -15.56
CA ALA A 396 -4.57 -3.36 -17.00
C ALA A 396 -3.40 -2.71 -17.77
N ASP A 397 -2.92 -1.55 -17.33
CA ASP A 397 -1.77 -0.85 -17.92
C ASP A 397 -0.49 -1.72 -17.87
N GLU A 398 -0.20 -2.34 -16.72
CA GLU A 398 0.97 -3.20 -16.56
C GLU A 398 0.83 -4.48 -17.40
N MET A 399 -0.36 -5.08 -17.46
CA MET A 399 -0.60 -6.26 -18.30
C MET A 399 -0.39 -5.94 -19.79
N GLN A 400 -0.91 -4.80 -20.26
CA GLN A 400 -0.73 -4.35 -21.64
C GLN A 400 0.74 -4.10 -21.98
N LYS A 401 1.50 -3.48 -21.06
CA LYS A 401 2.92 -3.16 -21.23
C LYS A 401 3.76 -4.38 -21.62
N TYR A 402 3.50 -5.54 -21.02
CA TYR A 402 4.27 -6.77 -21.27
C TYR A 402 3.63 -7.71 -22.29
N THR A 403 2.39 -7.45 -22.72
CA THR A 403 1.66 -8.26 -23.72
C THR A 403 1.98 -7.89 -25.17
N ASN A 404 2.08 -6.59 -25.47
CA ASN A 404 2.10 -6.11 -26.86
C ASN A 404 3.51 -5.98 -27.48
N GLY A 405 4.53 -6.63 -26.93
CA GLY A 405 5.86 -6.71 -27.55
C GLY A 405 6.36 -5.38 -28.15
N ILE A 406 6.48 -4.33 -27.33
CA ILE A 406 6.97 -2.99 -27.72
C ILE A 406 6.25 -2.37 -28.94
N THR A 407 5.28 -1.51 -28.67
CA THR A 407 5.29 -0.19 -29.32
C THR A 407 5.52 0.88 -28.27
N SER A 408 6.71 1.45 -28.33
CA SER A 408 7.03 2.79 -27.85
C SER A 408 6.16 3.82 -28.59
N SER A 409 4.84 3.81 -28.38
CA SER A 409 3.92 4.73 -29.04
C SER A 409 3.19 5.58 -27.99
N LYS A 410 3.92 6.55 -27.45
CA LYS A 410 3.45 7.92 -27.24
C LYS A 410 4.66 8.86 -27.31
N ARG A 411 4.75 9.57 -28.45
CA ARG A 411 5.70 10.64 -28.81
C ARG A 411 6.69 11.06 -27.71
N LYS A 412 7.93 10.56 -27.76
CA LYS A 412 9.06 11.37 -27.29
C LYS A 412 9.54 12.23 -28.45
N LYS A 413 9.61 13.54 -28.21
CA LYS A 413 10.19 14.54 -29.10
C LYS A 413 11.54 14.03 -29.59
N ARG A 414 11.73 13.98 -30.92
CA ARG A 414 12.97 13.53 -31.57
C ARG A 414 14.13 14.38 -31.04
N GLY A 415 14.99 13.79 -30.22
CA GLY A 415 16.39 14.20 -30.11
C GLY A 415 17.15 13.43 -31.18
N ALA A 416 17.94 14.14 -31.98
CA ALA A 416 18.70 13.56 -33.09
C ALA A 416 19.74 12.55 -32.57
N GLY A 417 19.84 11.39 -33.23
CA GLY A 417 20.91 10.40 -33.03
C GLY A 417 20.72 9.49 -31.82
N GLY A 418 19.88 8.44 -31.94
CA GLY A 418 19.74 7.43 -30.89
C GLY A 418 19.41 6.07 -31.47
N THR A 419 20.43 5.21 -31.54
CA THR A 419 20.33 3.77 -31.78
C THR A 419 19.19 3.18 -30.95
N THR A 420 18.38 2.29 -31.54
CA THR A 420 17.30 1.57 -30.84
C THR A 420 17.91 0.63 -29.80
N THR A 421 18.23 1.14 -28.61
CA THR A 421 18.70 0.34 -27.48
C THR A 421 17.54 -0.55 -27.02
N LYS A 422 17.69 -1.88 -27.18
CA LYS A 422 16.80 -2.85 -26.52
C LYS A 422 16.91 -2.60 -25.01
N VAL A 423 15.88 -1.99 -24.41
CA VAL A 423 15.80 -1.82 -22.97
C VAL A 423 15.69 -3.21 -22.36
N TYR A 424 16.56 -3.55 -21.40
CA TYR A 424 16.47 -4.79 -20.67
C TYR A 424 15.18 -4.81 -19.84
N ASP A 425 14.18 -5.55 -20.33
CA ASP A 425 12.82 -5.59 -19.76
C ASP A 425 12.77 -6.15 -18.33
N GLY A 426 13.85 -6.79 -17.84
CA GLY A 426 13.97 -7.28 -16.47
C GLY A 426 13.22 -8.57 -16.16
N TYR A 427 13.16 -8.92 -14.88
CA TYR A 427 12.44 -10.09 -14.38
C TYR A 427 10.92 -9.90 -14.50
N GLU A 428 10.44 -8.66 -14.54
CA GLU A 428 9.01 -8.32 -14.57
C GLU A 428 8.33 -8.89 -15.82
N LYS A 429 9.01 -8.87 -16.98
CA LYS A 429 8.46 -9.46 -18.22
C LYS A 429 8.21 -10.96 -18.08
N LYS A 430 9.12 -11.68 -17.40
CA LYS A 430 8.95 -13.11 -17.12
C LYS A 430 7.77 -13.32 -16.17
N PHE A 431 7.68 -12.49 -15.13
CA PHE A 431 6.59 -12.54 -14.16
C PHE A 431 5.23 -12.32 -14.82
N TYR A 432 5.04 -11.22 -15.54
CA TYR A 432 3.78 -10.94 -16.24
C TYR A 432 3.48 -11.95 -17.34
N GLY A 433 4.51 -12.51 -17.99
CA GLY A 433 4.36 -13.62 -18.93
C GLY A 433 3.71 -14.85 -18.29
N ILE A 434 4.12 -15.21 -17.07
CA ILE A 434 3.53 -16.30 -16.30
C ILE A 434 2.13 -15.90 -15.80
N LEU A 435 2.01 -14.74 -15.13
CA LEU A 435 0.77 -14.25 -14.52
C LEU A 435 -0.38 -14.16 -15.53
N LYS A 436 -0.10 -13.69 -16.74
CA LYS A 436 -1.12 -13.49 -17.79
C LYS A 436 -1.86 -14.77 -18.17
N THR A 437 -1.23 -15.93 -18.04
CA THR A 437 -1.80 -17.24 -18.43
C THR A 437 -3.15 -17.47 -17.75
N ASP A 438 -3.21 -17.23 -16.44
CA ASP A 438 -4.40 -17.50 -15.63
C ASP A 438 -5.07 -16.22 -15.13
N TYR A 439 -4.30 -15.14 -14.96
CA TYR A 439 -4.70 -13.87 -14.34
C TYR A 439 -4.52 -12.67 -15.29
N GLY A 440 -4.63 -12.89 -16.61
CA GLY A 440 -4.61 -11.78 -17.58
C GLY A 440 -5.76 -10.79 -17.37
N ASP A 441 -6.89 -11.27 -16.87
CA ASP A 441 -8.02 -10.46 -16.42
C ASP A 441 -7.82 -10.03 -14.96
N VAL A 442 -8.04 -8.74 -14.68
CA VAL A 442 -7.92 -8.16 -13.35
C VAL A 442 -8.91 -8.80 -12.37
N ASP A 443 -10.10 -9.17 -12.81
CA ASP A 443 -11.15 -9.66 -11.92
C ASP A 443 -10.76 -10.99 -11.23
N LYS A 444 -10.03 -11.88 -11.93
CA LYS A 444 -9.48 -13.10 -11.32
C LYS A 444 -8.40 -12.81 -10.27
N PHE A 445 -7.60 -11.76 -10.49
CA PHE A 445 -6.62 -11.33 -9.50
C PHE A 445 -7.30 -10.69 -8.27
N LEU A 446 -8.38 -9.92 -8.48
CA LEU A 446 -9.17 -9.34 -7.40
C LEU A 446 -9.83 -10.42 -6.51
N GLU A 447 -10.28 -11.53 -7.10
CA GLU A 447 -10.73 -12.70 -6.32
C GLU A 447 -9.64 -13.23 -5.40
N LYS A 448 -8.38 -13.26 -5.87
CA LYS A 448 -7.25 -13.67 -5.03
C LYS A 448 -6.93 -12.70 -3.90
N LEU A 449 -7.23 -11.40 -4.07
CA LEU A 449 -7.15 -10.43 -2.98
C LEU A 449 -8.26 -10.67 -1.94
N ASN A 450 -9.47 -11.06 -2.37
CA ASN A 450 -10.54 -11.45 -1.45
C ASN A 450 -10.15 -12.69 -0.62
N ASP A 451 -9.31 -13.55 -1.19
CA ASP A 451 -8.87 -14.80 -0.60
C ASP A 451 -7.85 -14.65 0.55
N GLU A 452 -7.29 -13.45 0.79
CA GLU A 452 -6.41 -13.22 1.94
C GLU A 452 -7.13 -13.48 3.26
N ASP A 453 -6.46 -14.13 4.22
CA ASP A 453 -7.05 -14.53 5.50
C ASP A 453 -7.71 -13.36 6.26
N VAL A 454 -7.06 -12.19 6.21
CA VAL A 454 -7.57 -10.96 6.83
C VAL A 454 -8.81 -10.42 6.12
N CYS A 455 -8.94 -10.64 4.81
CA CYS A 455 -10.10 -10.24 4.04
C CYS A 455 -11.29 -11.18 4.24
N LYS A 456 -11.04 -12.50 4.34
CA LYS A 456 -12.05 -13.52 4.65
C LYS A 456 -12.67 -13.36 6.04
N LYS A 457 -11.88 -12.96 7.05
CA LYS A 457 -12.31 -12.80 8.45
C LYS A 457 -12.98 -11.46 8.78
N ASN A 458 -13.59 -10.80 7.78
CA ASN A 458 -14.37 -9.56 7.98
C ASN A 458 -15.86 -9.80 8.33
N ASN A 459 -16.30 -11.07 8.35
CA ASN A 459 -17.71 -11.44 8.48
C ASN A 459 -18.19 -11.60 9.94
N ASP A 460 -17.36 -11.30 10.94
CA ASP A 460 -17.73 -11.41 12.37
C ASP A 460 -18.84 -10.41 12.77
N ASP A 461 -19.13 -9.44 11.90
CA ASP A 461 -20.22 -8.48 12.05
C ASP A 461 -21.19 -8.57 10.86
N GLU A 462 -22.51 -8.60 11.13
CA GLU A 462 -23.56 -8.66 10.09
C GLU A 462 -23.46 -7.49 9.09
N GLU A 463 -22.98 -6.35 9.58
CA GLU A 463 -22.70 -5.14 8.81
C GLU A 463 -21.40 -5.23 7.99
N GLY A 464 -20.46 -6.05 8.45
CA GLY A 464 -19.14 -6.21 7.84
C GLY A 464 -19.24 -6.76 6.44
N GLY A 465 -20.08 -7.78 6.24
CA GLY A 465 -20.27 -8.41 4.95
C GLY A 465 -19.00 -9.02 4.36
N GLN A 466 -19.18 -9.81 3.32
CA GLN A 466 -18.06 -10.38 2.59
C GLN A 466 -17.35 -9.30 1.77
N ILE A 467 -16.03 -9.24 1.89
CA ILE A 467 -15.19 -8.44 1.00
C ILE A 467 -15.22 -9.08 -0.39
N ASP A 468 -15.57 -8.26 -1.37
CA ASP A 468 -15.54 -8.62 -2.77
C ASP A 468 -15.05 -7.46 -3.63
N PHE A 469 -13.74 -7.41 -3.89
CA PHE A 469 -13.13 -6.40 -4.75
C PHE A 469 -13.54 -6.52 -6.22
N LYS A 470 -13.91 -7.72 -6.70
CA LYS A 470 -14.23 -7.95 -8.11
C LYS A 470 -15.47 -7.16 -8.53
N THR A 471 -16.52 -7.23 -7.73
CA THR A 471 -17.82 -6.63 -8.05
C THR A 471 -17.91 -5.13 -7.74
N VAL A 472 -16.80 -4.49 -7.35
CA VAL A 472 -16.78 -3.05 -7.05
C VAL A 472 -16.90 -2.24 -8.34
N ASN A 473 -18.03 -1.54 -8.48
CA ASN A 473 -18.32 -0.71 -9.64
C ASN A 473 -17.66 0.68 -9.57
N SER A 474 -17.33 1.22 -10.75
CA SER A 474 -16.72 2.53 -10.96
C SER A 474 -17.71 3.70 -11.05
N GLY A 475 -19.03 3.43 -11.00
CA GLY A 475 -20.09 4.42 -11.16
C GLY A 475 -20.16 5.46 -10.03
N LYS A 476 -20.41 6.74 -10.40
CA LYS A 476 -20.53 7.90 -9.49
C LYS A 476 -21.84 7.96 -8.69
N ASN A 477 -22.87 7.25 -9.14
CA ASN A 477 -24.20 7.20 -8.52
C ASN A 477 -24.56 5.76 -8.19
N SER A 478 -24.13 5.26 -7.03
CA SER A 478 -24.76 4.07 -6.45
C SER A 478 -25.35 4.43 -5.11
N GLY A 479 -26.57 4.99 -5.17
CA GLY A 479 -27.61 4.66 -4.19
C GLY A 479 -28.19 3.27 -4.48
N GLY A 480 -27.32 2.31 -4.81
CA GLY A 480 -27.64 1.00 -5.35
C GLY A 480 -26.35 0.19 -5.44
N ASP A 481 -25.91 -0.34 -4.31
CA ASP A 481 -24.91 -1.41 -4.20
C ASP A 481 -25.39 -2.29 -3.04
N ASP A 482 -26.62 -2.82 -3.17
CA ASP A 482 -27.27 -3.54 -2.05
C ASP A 482 -26.59 -4.91 -1.78
N SER A 483 -25.64 -5.35 -2.61
CA SER A 483 -24.91 -6.62 -2.42
C SER A 483 -23.42 -6.48 -2.10
N ASN A 484 -22.68 -5.52 -2.69
CA ASN A 484 -21.24 -5.37 -2.42
C ASN A 484 -20.97 -4.46 -1.20
N LYS A 485 -20.56 -5.06 -0.09
CA LYS A 485 -20.28 -4.33 1.16
C LYS A 485 -18.82 -3.87 1.31
N THR A 486 -17.94 -4.10 0.35
CA THR A 486 -16.49 -3.82 0.45
C THR A 486 -16.20 -2.39 0.88
N PHE A 487 -16.73 -1.40 0.15
CA PHE A 487 -16.58 0.03 0.47
C PHE A 487 -17.86 0.62 1.08
N TYR A 488 -18.68 -0.22 1.73
CA TYR A 488 -19.90 0.23 2.39
C TYR A 488 -19.58 1.02 3.66
N ARG A 489 -20.36 2.07 3.90
CA ARG A 489 -20.17 3.02 5.00
C ARG A 489 -20.78 2.59 6.34
N THR A 490 -21.30 1.35 6.42
CA THR A 490 -22.08 0.75 7.52
C THR A 490 -23.38 1.48 7.90
N THR A 491 -24.43 0.74 8.24
CA THR A 491 -25.67 1.29 8.81
C THR A 491 -25.43 1.93 10.19
N TYR A 492 -24.35 1.56 10.90
CA TYR A 492 -24.00 2.18 12.18
C TYR A 492 -23.74 3.69 12.02
N CYS A 493 -23.21 4.09 10.87
CA CYS A 493 -22.83 5.45 10.56
C CYS A 493 -23.87 6.20 9.69
N GLU A 494 -25.10 5.70 9.66
CA GLU A 494 -26.21 6.39 9.01
C GLU A 494 -26.87 7.43 9.93
N ALA A 495 -27.67 8.31 9.31
CA ALA A 495 -28.53 9.22 10.06
C ALA A 495 -29.64 8.43 10.77
N CYS A 496 -30.27 9.01 11.79
CA CYS A 496 -31.44 8.38 12.40
C CYS A 496 -32.53 8.10 11.34
N PRO A 497 -33.25 6.98 11.48
CA PRO A 497 -34.45 6.73 10.68
C PRO A 497 -35.41 7.92 10.76
N TRP A 498 -36.19 8.13 9.70
CA TRP A 498 -37.04 9.32 9.57
C TRP A 498 -37.95 9.54 10.80
N CYS A 499 -38.54 8.47 11.31
CA CYS A 499 -39.45 8.49 12.45
C CYS A 499 -38.85 7.92 13.74
N GLY A 500 -37.52 7.78 13.80
CA GLY A 500 -36.81 7.20 14.93
C GLY A 500 -36.71 5.67 14.88
N ALA A 501 -36.03 5.11 15.88
CA ALA A 501 -35.74 3.69 16.02
C ALA A 501 -36.37 3.12 17.30
N GLN A 502 -36.65 1.82 17.29
CA GLN A 502 -37.15 1.06 18.44
C GLN A 502 -36.51 -0.32 18.50
N LYS A 503 -36.54 -0.97 19.66
CA LYS A 503 -36.13 -2.37 19.78
C LYS A 503 -37.20 -3.25 19.14
N LYS A 504 -36.77 -4.21 18.30
CA LYS A 504 -37.65 -5.18 17.65
C LYS A 504 -38.19 -6.16 18.68
N SER A 505 -39.52 -6.30 18.74
CA SER A 505 -40.16 -7.29 19.62
C SER A 505 -39.74 -8.71 19.23
N GLY A 506 -39.28 -9.50 20.20
CA GLY A 506 -38.75 -10.87 19.97
C GLY A 506 -37.41 -10.95 19.21
N GLY A 507 -36.73 -9.82 18.97
CA GLY A 507 -35.54 -9.75 18.10
C GLY A 507 -34.18 -9.85 18.80
N ASN A 508 -34.07 -10.43 20.00
CA ASN A 508 -32.83 -10.47 20.80
C ASN A 508 -32.13 -9.09 20.92
N GLY A 509 -32.89 -8.01 21.10
CA GLY A 509 -32.34 -6.65 21.24
C GLY A 509 -31.92 -5.96 19.94
N LYS A 510 -32.20 -6.54 18.77
CA LYS A 510 -32.01 -5.86 17.47
C LYS A 510 -32.91 -4.63 17.36
N TRP A 511 -32.41 -3.60 16.69
CA TRP A 511 -33.13 -2.34 16.46
C TRP A 511 -33.79 -2.31 15.08
N GLU A 512 -34.92 -1.63 14.98
CA GLU A 512 -35.64 -1.39 13.72
C GLU A 512 -36.16 0.05 13.65
N ALA A 513 -36.39 0.54 12.42
CA ALA A 513 -37.02 1.82 12.20
C ALA A 513 -38.51 1.77 12.59
N LYS A 514 -39.00 2.82 13.25
CA LYS A 514 -40.44 2.97 13.51
C LYS A 514 -41.18 3.15 12.17
N LYS A 515 -42.28 2.41 12.01
CA LYS A 515 -43.08 2.38 10.77
C LYS A 515 -44.18 3.44 10.73
N GLU A 516 -44.49 4.05 11.87
CA GLU A 516 -45.52 5.08 11.99
C GLU A 516 -45.15 6.34 11.19
N ASP A 517 -46.17 7.00 10.61
CA ASP A 517 -45.98 8.31 10.00
C ASP A 517 -45.77 9.37 11.09
N CYS A 518 -44.70 10.14 10.93
CA CYS A 518 -44.27 11.15 11.89
C CYS A 518 -44.21 12.55 11.28
N SER A 519 -44.88 12.78 10.15
CA SER A 519 -44.80 14.05 9.43
C SER A 519 -45.53 15.18 10.17
N GLN A 520 -44.79 16.11 10.80
CA GLN A 520 -45.33 17.36 11.35
C GLN A 520 -44.27 18.48 11.36
N THR A 521 -44.67 19.70 11.05
CA THR A 521 -43.77 20.86 10.93
C THR A 521 -43.53 21.52 12.29
N LYS A 522 -42.29 21.45 12.81
CA LYS A 522 -41.84 22.38 13.87
C LYS A 522 -41.56 23.74 13.23
N ILE A 523 -42.12 24.81 13.80
CA ILE A 523 -41.81 26.19 13.41
C ILE A 523 -40.57 26.63 14.19
N TYR A 524 -39.54 27.07 13.49
CA TYR A 524 -38.31 27.61 14.07
C TYR A 524 -38.36 29.15 14.06
N ASN A 525 -37.93 29.79 15.15
CA ASN A 525 -37.84 31.25 15.23
C ASN A 525 -36.74 31.77 14.29
N ASP A 526 -37.09 32.66 13.36
CA ASP A 526 -36.17 33.22 12.38
C ASP A 526 -35.01 34.02 13.01
N GLN A 527 -35.21 34.62 14.18
CA GLN A 527 -34.17 35.42 14.86
C GLN A 527 -33.01 34.59 15.42
N LYS A 528 -33.16 33.26 15.50
CA LYS A 528 -32.15 32.34 16.05
C LYS A 528 -31.48 31.49 14.97
N LYS A 529 -31.70 31.82 13.69
CA LYS A 529 -31.15 31.12 12.54
C LYS A 529 -29.87 31.80 12.05
N THR A 530 -28.95 31.02 11.51
CA THR A 530 -27.70 31.51 10.93
C THR A 530 -27.38 30.72 9.67
N ASP A 531 -27.22 31.44 8.56
CA ASP A 531 -26.80 30.85 7.29
C ASP A 531 -25.28 30.67 7.23
N ILE A 532 -24.85 29.46 6.90
CA ILE A 532 -23.44 29.08 6.79
C ILE A 532 -23.20 28.44 5.42
N PRO A 533 -22.48 29.12 4.49
CA PRO A 533 -22.06 28.52 3.24
C PRO A 533 -20.87 27.58 3.46
N ILE A 534 -20.96 26.32 3.00
CA ILE A 534 -19.85 25.36 3.06
C ILE A 534 -19.42 24.96 1.66
N LEU A 535 -18.13 25.12 1.37
CA LEU A 535 -17.51 24.57 0.17
C LEU A 535 -17.32 23.04 0.31
N THR A 536 -17.93 22.28 -0.59
CA THR A 536 -17.94 20.81 -0.57
C THR A 536 -17.20 20.21 -1.76
N ALA A 537 -16.28 19.28 -1.48
CA ALA A 537 -15.53 18.58 -2.50
C ALA A 537 -16.38 17.57 -3.29
N ASP A 538 -16.11 17.40 -4.59
CA ASP A 538 -16.56 16.22 -5.34
C ASP A 538 -15.81 14.99 -4.80
N LYS A 539 -16.51 14.18 -4.01
CA LYS A 539 -15.97 12.97 -3.37
C LYS A 539 -15.55 11.89 -4.36
N GLY A 540 -16.01 11.95 -5.62
CA GLY A 540 -15.59 11.05 -6.68
C GLY A 540 -14.22 11.40 -7.28
N GLN A 541 -13.63 12.54 -6.92
CA GLN A 541 -12.32 12.96 -7.39
C GLN A 541 -11.25 12.77 -6.32
N SER A 542 -10.02 12.44 -6.74
CA SER A 542 -8.91 12.30 -5.81
C SER A 542 -8.01 13.53 -5.70
N ASP A 543 -7.81 14.25 -6.80
CA ASP A 543 -6.93 15.42 -6.86
C ASP A 543 -7.65 16.67 -6.31
N ILE A 544 -6.94 17.52 -5.55
CA ILE A 544 -7.56 18.66 -4.86
C ILE A 544 -8.18 19.67 -5.84
N PHE A 545 -7.52 19.92 -6.98
CA PHE A 545 -8.04 20.80 -8.00
C PHE A 545 -9.26 20.18 -8.68
N GLN A 546 -9.23 18.87 -8.96
CA GLN A 546 -10.41 18.15 -9.47
C GLN A 546 -11.58 18.19 -8.49
N LYS A 547 -11.31 18.00 -7.20
CA LYS A 547 -12.31 18.02 -6.12
C LYS A 547 -13.06 19.34 -6.06
N TYR A 548 -12.42 20.46 -6.38
CA TYR A 548 -13.00 21.81 -6.34
C TYR A 548 -13.08 22.48 -7.71
N ARG A 549 -13.00 21.70 -8.80
CA ARG A 549 -12.93 22.23 -10.16
C ARG A 549 -14.12 23.13 -10.48
N ASN A 550 -15.34 22.70 -10.17
CA ASN A 550 -16.53 23.47 -10.53
C ASN A 550 -16.56 24.82 -9.77
N PHE A 551 -16.13 24.82 -8.51
CA PHE A 551 -15.92 26.05 -7.76
C PHE A 551 -14.87 26.93 -8.44
N CYS A 552 -13.68 26.39 -8.71
CA CYS A 552 -12.59 27.13 -9.37
C CYS A 552 -12.97 27.65 -10.76
N ASP A 553 -13.77 26.92 -11.53
CA ASP A 553 -14.23 27.34 -12.85
C ASP A 553 -15.33 28.40 -12.75
N SER A 554 -16.19 28.33 -11.73
CA SER A 554 -17.24 29.32 -11.49
C SER A 554 -16.71 30.71 -11.11
N VAL A 555 -15.49 30.80 -10.57
CA VAL A 555 -14.87 32.08 -10.17
C VAL A 555 -14.00 32.70 -11.26
N LYS A 556 -13.69 31.98 -12.34
CA LYS A 556 -12.82 32.48 -13.43
C LYS A 556 -13.46 33.59 -14.28
N ASN A 557 -14.79 33.67 -14.32
CA ASN A 557 -15.51 34.49 -15.30
C ASN A 557 -16.42 35.58 -14.69
N THR A 558 -16.44 35.79 -13.37
CA THR A 558 -17.25 36.83 -12.70
C THR A 558 -16.61 37.30 -11.39
N ALA A 559 -16.59 38.61 -11.15
CA ALA A 559 -16.09 39.20 -9.89
C ALA A 559 -16.89 38.77 -8.64
N ASN A 560 -18.14 38.30 -8.82
CA ASN A 560 -19.03 37.84 -7.75
C ASN A 560 -19.66 36.47 -8.13
N GLY A 561 -18.94 35.37 -7.88
CA GLY A 561 -19.41 34.00 -8.16
C GLY A 561 -20.51 33.53 -7.21
N ALA A 562 -21.77 33.85 -7.50
CA ALA A 562 -22.89 33.71 -6.57
C ALA A 562 -23.33 32.26 -6.19
N THR A 563 -22.84 31.21 -6.85
CA THR A 563 -23.28 29.82 -6.58
C THR A 563 -22.16 28.78 -6.42
N GLY A 564 -20.88 29.20 -6.51
CA GLY A 564 -19.71 28.34 -6.33
C GLY A 564 -19.72 27.05 -7.16
N GLY A 565 -20.29 27.08 -8.37
CA GLY A 565 -20.39 25.92 -9.27
C GLY A 565 -21.22 24.76 -8.71
N GLY A 566 -22.16 25.05 -7.80
CA GLY A 566 -22.94 24.03 -7.09
C GLY A 566 -22.17 23.31 -5.98
N GLN A 567 -20.93 23.70 -5.71
CA GLN A 567 -20.09 23.14 -4.64
C GLN A 567 -20.21 23.88 -3.32
N ILE A 568 -20.71 25.12 -3.31
CA ILE A 568 -21.12 25.79 -2.08
C ILE A 568 -22.51 25.28 -1.72
N LYS A 569 -22.61 24.56 -0.60
CA LYS A 569 -23.88 24.12 -0.03
C LYS A 569 -24.24 25.08 1.09
N LYS A 570 -25.42 25.70 1.01
CA LYS A 570 -25.98 26.51 2.08
C LYS A 570 -26.47 25.60 3.20
N TRP A 571 -26.16 25.97 4.43
CA TRP A 571 -26.67 25.35 5.64
C TRP A 571 -27.32 26.41 6.51
N GLU A 572 -28.44 26.09 7.13
CA GLU A 572 -29.10 26.94 8.12
C GLU A 572 -28.96 26.27 9.49
N CYS A 573 -28.29 26.95 10.42
CA CYS A 573 -28.11 26.50 11.80
C CYS A 573 -29.08 27.24 12.71
N TYR A 574 -29.71 26.52 13.62
CA TYR A 574 -30.58 27.06 14.66
C TYR A 574 -29.95 26.76 16.03
N TYR A 575 -29.90 27.76 16.90
CA TYR A 575 -29.38 27.66 18.26
C TYR A 575 -30.38 28.21 19.26
N ASP A 576 -30.79 27.38 20.22
CA ASP A 576 -31.72 27.78 21.28
C ASP A 576 -31.45 26.99 22.57
N ASP A 577 -30.91 27.70 23.56
CA ASP A 577 -30.58 27.11 24.85
C ASP A 577 -31.81 26.70 25.68
N SER A 578 -32.97 27.27 25.39
CA SER A 578 -34.19 27.01 26.16
C SER A 578 -34.78 25.61 25.91
N ASP A 579 -34.66 25.10 24.68
CA ASP A 579 -35.15 23.78 24.28
C ASP A 579 -34.03 22.83 23.79
N LYS A 580 -32.77 23.27 23.92
CA LYS A 580 -31.56 22.57 23.45
C LYS A 580 -31.58 22.22 21.97
N SER A 581 -32.35 22.94 21.15
CA SER A 581 -32.38 22.77 19.70
C SER A 581 -31.15 23.39 19.06
N ASN A 582 -30.02 22.70 19.13
CA ASN A 582 -28.76 23.16 18.54
C ASN A 582 -28.41 22.30 17.33
N ASN A 583 -28.92 22.67 16.14
CA ASN A 583 -28.90 21.81 14.94
C ASN A 583 -28.71 22.60 13.65
N CYS A 584 -28.15 21.95 12.62
CA CYS A 584 -27.94 22.53 11.30
C CYS A 584 -28.54 21.63 10.20
N VAL A 585 -29.19 22.26 9.21
CA VAL A 585 -29.78 21.59 8.04
C VAL A 585 -29.15 22.08 6.75
N GLN A 586 -28.97 21.20 5.75
CA GLN A 586 -28.50 21.60 4.44
C GLN A 586 -29.69 22.14 3.62
N GLY A 587 -29.76 23.45 3.43
CA GLY A 587 -30.94 24.16 2.93
C GLY A 587 -31.54 25.04 4.04
N GLU A 588 -32.87 25.26 3.97
CA GLU A 588 -33.62 26.04 4.96
C GLU A 588 -34.56 25.11 5.75
N TRP A 589 -34.75 25.37 7.04
CA TRP A 589 -35.61 24.56 7.93
C TRP A 589 -37.06 24.53 7.47
N LYS A 590 -37.54 25.59 6.81
CA LYS A 590 -38.91 25.67 6.27
C LYS A 590 -39.18 24.62 5.18
N ASP A 591 -38.12 24.21 4.47
CA ASP A 591 -38.17 23.26 3.37
C ASP A 591 -37.66 21.87 3.80
N PHE A 592 -37.53 21.61 5.12
CA PHE A 592 -36.94 20.36 5.60
C PHE A 592 -37.82 19.15 5.30
N GLN A 593 -37.30 18.25 4.48
CA GLN A 593 -38.00 17.05 4.03
C GLN A 593 -37.13 15.79 4.12
N LYS A 594 -37.80 14.63 4.01
CA LYS A 594 -37.13 13.33 4.00
C LYS A 594 -36.04 13.28 2.92
N GLY A 595 -34.84 12.86 3.32
CA GLY A 595 -33.67 12.80 2.43
C GLY A 595 -32.72 14.01 2.54
N GLN A 596 -33.15 15.13 3.13
CA GLN A 596 -32.25 16.24 3.41
C GLN A 596 -31.28 15.94 4.56
N LYS A 597 -30.10 16.58 4.52
CA LYS A 597 -29.05 16.37 5.54
C LYS A 597 -29.29 17.27 6.74
N VAL A 598 -29.13 16.69 7.92
CA VAL A 598 -29.25 17.37 9.21
C VAL A 598 -28.18 16.86 10.17
N THR A 599 -27.62 17.72 11.02
CA THR A 599 -26.57 17.36 11.98
C THR A 599 -26.62 18.22 13.23
N SER A 600 -26.18 17.69 14.37
CA SER A 600 -26.12 18.48 15.61
C SER A 600 -25.09 19.59 15.47
N TYR A 601 -25.23 20.67 16.25
CA TYR A 601 -24.29 21.79 16.26
C TYR A 601 -22.85 21.32 16.53
N ASN A 602 -22.63 20.50 17.56
CA ASN A 602 -21.30 19.93 17.85
C ASN A 602 -20.75 19.11 16.68
N ALA A 603 -21.57 18.24 16.08
CA ALA A 603 -21.15 17.44 14.93
C ALA A 603 -20.99 18.26 13.64
N PHE A 604 -21.51 19.50 13.57
CA PHE A 604 -21.33 20.41 12.45
C PHE A 604 -19.96 21.09 12.52
N PHE A 605 -19.60 21.64 13.68
CA PHE A 605 -18.36 22.40 13.87
C PHE A 605 -17.12 21.55 14.16
N TRP A 606 -17.28 20.28 14.52
CA TRP A 606 -16.16 19.35 14.72
C TRP A 606 -15.75 18.59 13.44
N LYS A 607 -16.36 18.89 12.30
CA LYS A 607 -16.00 18.35 10.96
C LYS A 607 -14.91 19.20 10.31
#